data_AF-A0A919TLW4-F1
#
_entry.id   AF-A0A919TLW4-F1
#
_cell.length_a   1.000
_cell.length_b   1.000
_cell.length_c   1.000
_cell.angle_alpha   90.00
_cell.angle_beta   90.00
_cell.angle_gamma   90.00
#
_symmetry.space_group_name_H-M   'P 1'
#
loop_
_entity.id
_entity.type
_entity.pdbx_description
1 polymer ?
#
loop_
_entity_poly.entity_id
_entity_poly.type
_entity_poly.pdbx_seq_one_letter_code
_entity_poly.pdbx_strand_id
1 'polypeptide(L)'
;MELHPQDYDDLMHGQSMVEIWRRSDHAAAVAAELMRLHGGTVPMSELLWAGAEAFLPRQWKAGRAAEPAVAAAEVYERWRRLHERRLRRQMEADGKS
;
A
#
# COMPACT_ATOMS: atom_id res chain seq x y z
N MET A 1 -22.21 5.58 -6.49
CA MET A 1 -20.82 6.04 -6.36
C MET A 1 -20.29 6.09 -7.78
N GLU A 2 -20.13 7.28 -8.36
CA GLU A 2 -19.57 7.40 -9.71
C GLU A 2 -18.06 7.11 -9.63
N LEU A 3 -17.63 6.05 -10.30
CA LEU A 3 -16.23 5.74 -10.48
C LEU A 3 -15.63 6.79 -11.41
N HIS A 4 -14.44 7.29 -11.08
CA HIS A 4 -13.71 8.22 -11.94
C HIS A 4 -13.47 7.53 -13.30
N PRO A 5 -13.60 8.22 -14.45
CA PRO A 5 -13.56 7.58 -15.77
C PRO A 5 -12.30 6.74 -16.05
N GLN A 6 -11.15 7.15 -15.53
CA GLN A 6 -9.91 6.35 -15.60
C GLN A 6 -9.96 5.07 -14.78
N ASP A 7 -10.67 5.07 -13.65
CA ASP A 7 -10.82 3.89 -12.79
C ASP A 7 -11.78 2.88 -13.43
N TYR A 8 -12.72 3.35 -14.28
CA TYR A 8 -13.61 2.49 -15.08
C TYR A 8 -12.89 1.87 -16.28
N ASP A 9 -12.05 2.65 -16.98
CA ASP A 9 -11.28 2.19 -18.15
C ASP A 9 -10.19 1.16 -17.76
N ASP A 10 -9.50 1.40 -16.64
CA ASP A 10 -8.55 0.44 -16.04
C ASP A 10 -9.25 -0.87 -15.58
N LEU A 11 -10.56 -0.82 -15.29
CA LEU A 11 -11.37 -1.99 -14.92
C LEU A 11 -11.84 -2.80 -16.13
N MET A 12 -12.00 -2.16 -17.29
CA MET A 12 -12.65 -2.75 -18.47
C MET A 12 -11.68 -3.14 -19.59
N HIS A 13 -10.55 -2.45 -19.78
CA HIS A 13 -9.80 -2.53 -21.05
C HIS A 13 -8.25 -2.57 -20.97
N GLY A 14 -7.62 -2.37 -19.81
CA GLY A 14 -6.16 -2.31 -19.71
C GLY A 14 -5.60 -3.18 -18.59
N GLN A 15 -4.33 -3.57 -18.67
CA GLN A 15 -3.60 -4.04 -17.48
C GLN A 15 -3.76 -2.98 -16.40
N SER A 16 -4.34 -3.36 -15.25
CA SER A 16 -4.63 -2.41 -14.17
C SER A 16 -3.37 -1.62 -13.83
N MET A 17 -3.50 -0.33 -13.54
CA MET A 17 -2.37 0.51 -13.10
C MET A 17 -1.57 -0.13 -11.96
N VAL A 18 -2.26 -0.88 -11.08
CA VAL A 18 -1.66 -1.68 -10.01
C VAL A 18 -0.78 -2.79 -10.58
N GLU A 19 -1.23 -3.53 -11.59
CA GLU A 19 -0.46 -4.59 -12.24
C GLU A 19 0.78 -4.07 -12.97
N ILE A 20 0.64 -2.93 -13.66
CA ILE A 20 1.76 -2.27 -14.33
C ILE A 20 2.79 -1.83 -13.28
N TRP A 21 2.33 -1.18 -12.19
CA TRP A 21 3.21 -0.78 -11.10
C TRP A 21 3.88 -1.99 -10.43
N ARG A 22 3.15 -3.08 -10.14
CA ARG A 22 3.68 -4.31 -9.53
C ARG A 22 4.85 -4.92 -10.30
N ARG A 23 4.90 -4.73 -11.63
CA ARG A 23 5.99 -5.21 -12.50
C ARG A 23 7.14 -4.21 -12.68
N SER A 24 7.03 -3.02 -12.10
CA SER A 24 8.06 -1.98 -12.19
C SER A 24 9.20 -2.21 -11.19
N ASP A 25 10.40 -1.74 -11.56
CA ASP A 25 11.55 -1.71 -10.63
C ASP A 25 11.26 -0.89 -9.38
N HIS A 26 10.39 0.13 -9.49
CA HIS A 26 9.97 0.94 -8.37
C HIS A 26 9.20 0.11 -7.32
N ALA A 27 8.29 -0.76 -7.74
CA ALA A 27 7.58 -1.65 -6.80
C ALA A 27 8.51 -2.66 -6.14
N ALA A 28 9.48 -3.21 -6.88
CA ALA A 28 10.48 -4.11 -6.34
C ALA A 28 11.37 -3.41 -5.29
N ALA A 29 11.81 -2.18 -5.56
CA ALA A 29 12.59 -1.38 -4.62
C ALA A 29 11.80 -1.01 -3.36
N VAL A 30 10.53 -0.61 -3.51
CA VAL A 30 9.65 -0.32 -2.37
C VAL A 30 9.42 -1.56 -1.52
N ALA A 31 9.22 -2.72 -2.14
CA ALA A 31 9.04 -3.99 -1.42
C ALA A 31 10.28 -4.32 -0.57
N ALA A 32 11.49 -4.15 -1.12
CA ALA A 32 12.74 -4.36 -0.38
C ALA A 32 12.86 -3.43 0.83
N GLU A 33 12.52 -2.14 0.68
CA GLU A 33 12.52 -1.19 1.78
C GLU A 33 11.45 -1.50 2.83
N LEU A 34 10.26 -1.93 2.42
CA LEU A 34 9.20 -2.36 3.33
C LEU A 34 9.61 -3.59 4.14
N MET A 35 10.25 -4.58 3.51
CA MET A 35 10.82 -5.73 4.21
C MET A 35 11.85 -5.28 5.25
N ARG A 36 12.76 -4.35 4.87
CA ARG A 36 13.75 -3.79 5.79
C ARG A 36 13.10 -3.09 6.99
N LEU A 37 12.08 -2.26 6.76
CA LEU A 37 11.35 -1.55 7.82
C LEU A 37 10.54 -2.49 8.73
N HIS A 38 9.99 -3.57 8.17
CA HIS A 38 9.20 -4.53 8.93
C HIS A 38 10.04 -5.48 9.79
N GLY A 39 11.37 -5.48 9.63
CA GLY A 39 12.28 -6.33 10.41
C GLY A 39 12.88 -7.50 9.64
N GLY A 40 12.96 -7.43 8.31
CA GLY A 40 13.66 -8.41 7.45
C GLY A 40 12.71 -9.25 6.59
N THR A 41 13.09 -10.51 6.34
CA THR A 41 12.40 -11.48 5.45
C THR A 41 11.04 -11.95 5.95
N VAL A 42 10.40 -11.22 6.86
CA VAL A 42 9.06 -11.52 7.35
C VAL A 42 8.06 -11.27 6.20
N PRO A 43 7.11 -12.20 5.95
CA PRO A 43 6.09 -11.97 4.94
C PRO A 43 5.29 -10.69 5.28
N MET A 44 5.29 -9.74 4.33
CA MET A 44 4.53 -8.50 4.47
C MET A 44 3.04 -8.85 4.66
N SER A 45 2.40 -8.23 5.66
CA SER A 45 0.96 -8.44 5.84
C SER A 45 0.17 -8.00 4.60
N GLU A 46 -0.91 -8.71 4.26
CA GLU A 46 -1.80 -8.34 3.16
C GLU A 46 -2.30 -6.89 3.28
N LEU A 47 -2.52 -6.41 4.50
CA LEU A 47 -2.93 -5.03 4.78
C LEU A 47 -1.85 -4.00 4.40
N LEU A 48 -0.58 -4.31 4.63
CA LEU A 48 0.54 -3.45 4.24
C LEU A 48 0.62 -3.35 2.71
N TRP A 49 0.44 -4.48 2.03
CA TRP A 49 0.51 -4.54 0.58
C TRP A 49 -0.68 -3.90 -0.13
N ALA A 50 -1.89 -4.12 0.39
CA ALA A 50 -3.07 -3.38 -0.05
C ALA A 50 -2.91 -1.86 0.14
N GLY A 51 -2.23 -1.43 1.22
CA GLY A 51 -1.91 -0.03 1.45
C GLY A 51 -0.96 0.57 0.42
N ALA A 52 0.06 -0.19 0.00
CA ALA A 52 0.99 0.22 -1.06
C ALA A 52 0.26 0.34 -2.41
N GLU A 53 -0.55 -0.65 -2.76
CA GLU A 53 -1.28 -0.72 -4.02
C GLU A 53 -2.35 0.36 -4.16
N ALA A 54 -2.95 0.79 -3.06
CA ALA A 54 -3.92 1.88 -3.06
C ALA A 54 -3.27 3.27 -3.24
N PHE A 55 -1.97 3.42 -2.92
CA PHE A 55 -1.32 4.72 -2.82
C PHE A 55 -0.28 5.01 -3.92
N LEU A 56 0.60 4.04 -4.19
CA LEU A 56 1.79 4.27 -5.00
C LEU A 56 1.57 4.25 -6.52
N PRO A 57 0.71 3.38 -7.10
CA PRO A 57 0.56 3.31 -8.56
C PRO A 57 0.19 4.65 -9.21
N ARG A 58 -0.67 5.43 -8.55
CA ARG A 58 -1.12 6.75 -9.05
C ARG A 58 0.01 7.79 -9.04
N GLN A 59 0.84 7.82 -8.00
CA GLN A 59 1.97 8.75 -7.92
C GLN A 59 3.07 8.37 -8.91
N TRP A 60 3.33 7.07 -9.04
CA TRP A 60 4.31 6.51 -9.98
C TRP A 60 3.94 6.80 -11.43
N LYS A 61 2.69 6.52 -11.85
CA LYS A 61 2.22 6.81 -13.21
C LYS A 61 2.29 8.31 -13.55
N ALA A 62 2.13 9.18 -12.55
CA ALA A 62 2.24 10.62 -12.72
C ALA A 62 3.70 11.15 -12.75
N GLY A 63 4.72 10.29 -12.65
CA GLY A 63 6.12 10.70 -12.56
C GLY A 63 6.45 11.45 -11.25
N ARG A 64 5.61 11.28 -10.21
CA ARG A 64 5.70 11.96 -8.91
C ARG A 64 5.89 10.98 -7.76
N ALA A 65 6.25 9.73 -8.05
CA ALA A 65 6.60 8.78 -7.01
C ALA A 65 7.82 9.30 -6.23
N ALA A 66 7.71 9.26 -4.91
CA ALA A 66 8.85 9.50 -4.04
C ALA A 66 9.90 8.40 -4.22
N GLU A 67 11.12 8.65 -3.76
CA GLU A 67 12.17 7.64 -3.69
C GLU A 67 11.67 6.39 -2.93
N PRO A 68 12.07 5.16 -3.31
CA PRO A 68 11.53 3.92 -2.75
C PRO A 68 11.54 3.86 -1.22
N ALA A 69 12.60 4.36 -0.57
CA ALA A 69 12.70 4.40 0.89
C ALA A 69 11.66 5.34 1.53
N VAL A 70 11.40 6.49 0.90
CA VAL A 70 10.40 7.47 1.36
C VAL A 70 8.99 6.92 1.15
N ALA A 71 8.73 6.37 -0.04
CA ALA A 71 7.46 5.72 -0.37
C ALA A 71 7.14 4.56 0.60
N ALA A 72 8.13 3.70 0.89
CA ALA A 72 8.00 2.61 1.85
C ALA A 72 7.70 3.12 3.27
N ALA A 73 8.40 4.15 3.74
CA ALA A 73 8.14 4.73 5.05
C ALA A 73 6.72 5.30 5.16
N GLU A 74 6.24 6.00 4.13
CA GLU A 74 4.87 6.54 4.12
C GLU A 74 3.79 5.45 4.15
N VAL A 75 3.98 4.38 3.38
CA VAL A 75 3.10 3.20 3.39
C VAL A 75 3.12 2.53 4.75
N TYR A 76 4.30 2.33 5.32
CA TYR A 76 4.48 1.69 6.62
C TYR A 76 3.81 2.49 7.75
N GLU A 77 3.96 3.81 7.77
CA GLU A 77 3.31 4.67 8.77
C GLU A 77 1.79 4.72 8.64
N ARG A 78 1.27 4.67 7.40
CA ARG A 78 -0.18 4.54 7.18
C ARG A 78 -0.71 3.21 7.70
N TRP A 79 -0.02 2.12 7.38
CA TRP A 79 -0.36 0.78 7.88
C TRP A 79 -0.30 0.72 9.41
N ARG A 80 0.78 1.20 10.03
CA ARG A 80 0.97 1.18 11.48
C ARG A 80 -0.17 1.91 12.19
N ARG A 81 -0.56 3.09 11.72
CA ARG A 81 -1.70 3.85 12.26
C ARG A 81 -3.04 3.14 12.09
N LEU A 82 -3.25 2.38 11.02
CA LEU A 82 -4.45 1.56 10.85
C LEU A 82 -4.44 0.36 11.80
N HIS A 83 -3.29 -0.29 11.92
CA HIS A 83 -3.10 -1.44 12.79
C HIS A 83 -3.29 -1.08 14.27
N GLU A 84 -2.66 0.00 14.75
CA GLU A 84 -2.83 0.52 16.11
C GLU A 84 -4.28 0.88 16.41
N ARG A 85 -4.99 1.52 15.46
CA ARG A 85 -6.41 1.82 15.62
C ARG A 85 -7.26 0.55 15.73
N ARG A 86 -6.93 -0.49 14.97
CA ARG A 86 -7.62 -1.79 15.04
C ARG A 86 -7.37 -2.48 16.38
N LEU A 87 -6.13 -2.50 16.84
CA LEU A 87 -5.74 -3.07 18.14
C LEU A 87 -6.46 -2.34 19.29
N ARG A 88 -6.50 -1.01 19.28
CA ARG A 88 -7.22 -0.23 20.30
C ARG A 88 -8.70 -0.58 20.35
N ARG A 89 -9.36 -0.70 19.18
CA ARG A 89 -10.76 -1.12 19.11
C ARG A 89 -10.98 -2.54 19.64
N GLN A 90 -10.05 -3.46 19.40
CA GLN A 90 -10.12 -4.82 19.94
C GLN A 90 -9.98 -4.80 21.47
N MET A 91 -9.01 -4.08 22.01
CA MET A 91 -8.82 -3.95 23.46
C MET A 91 -10.04 -3.30 24.15
N GLU A 92 -10.66 -2.30 23.54
CA GLU A 92 -11.89 -1.68 24.04
C GLU A 92 -13.12 -2.60 23.97
N ALA A 93 -13.16 -3.50 23.00
CA ALA A 93 -14.23 -4.50 22.87
C ALA A 93 -14.05 -5.65 23.88
N ASP A 94 -12.83 -6.14 24.06
CA ASP A 94 -12.50 -7.22 24.99
C ASP A 94 -12.58 -6.76 26.45
N GLY A 95 -12.26 -5.49 26.75
CA GLY A 95 -12.40 -4.91 28.09
C GLY A 95 -13.84 -4.58 28.52
N LYS A 96 -14.83 -4.81 27.64
CA LYS A 96 -16.27 -4.63 27.92
C LYS A 96 -17.03 -5.97 28.05
N SER A 97 -16.33 -7.12 28.04
CA SER A 97 -16.93 -8.43 28.33
C SER A 97 -16.82 -8.80 29.80
#